data_AF-H1KS13-F1
#
_entry.id   AF-H1KS13-F1
#
_cell.length_a   1.000
_cell.length_b   1.000
_cell.length_c   1.000
_cell.angle_alpha   90.00
_cell.angle_beta   90.00
_cell.angle_gamma   90.00
#
_symmetry.space_group_name_H-M   'P 1'
#
loop_
_entity.id
_entity.type
_entity.pdbx_description
1 polymer ?
#
loop_
_entity_poly.entity_id
_entity_poly.type
_entity_poly.pdbx_seq_one_letter_code
_entity_poly.pdbx_strand_id
1 'polypeptide(L)'
;MKRDDDGPAESRQQDHIPASEAHSDEPPKAQGPAKALPIGRRRRGGRLLRLAATGLVLAFAAVAATVVWQFYVTAPWTRDGRVRVQVVNIAPQVAGTIVELRVTDNQEVKKGDVLYVIDPFDYQEAVVSAEAAIKNREADLSVKEAQSARRAALSTVSTSVEEKQQFAGTAKIAEAALETARSQLSQAKKNLERTQVRSTVNGRVTNLLLRVGDYAQTGTANARVIDTDSFWVDGYFEETKMAHIHVGAPAEMALMGYGASLKGTVESLTLGISTANAATSTQGLPNVDPVYTWVRLAQRVPVRIRIDHVPPEVTLVAGMTATVVVGDGREGQPAWVKAARDWILGRPDRTESGAAPKN
;
A
#
# COMPACT_ATOMS: atom_id res chain seq x y z
N MET A 1 -46.53 -71.89 11.07
CA MET A 1 -47.71 -71.92 10.17
C MET A 1 -47.18 -71.55 8.79
N LYS A 2 -46.74 -72.53 7.98
CA LYS A 2 -47.39 -72.99 6.72
C LYS A 2 -47.62 -71.82 5.72
N ARG A 3 -47.18 -71.84 4.47
CA ARG A 3 -46.76 -72.95 3.58
C ARG A 3 -46.11 -72.37 2.30
N ASP A 4 -45.26 -73.16 1.66
CA ASP A 4 -44.59 -72.99 0.37
C ASP A 4 -45.50 -73.21 -0.87
N ASP A 5 -44.86 -73.21 -2.04
CA ASP A 5 -45.24 -73.73 -3.39
C ASP A 5 -45.75 -72.69 -4.41
N ASP A 6 -45.39 -72.68 -5.70
CA ASP A 6 -44.45 -73.44 -6.54
C ASP A 6 -44.36 -72.75 -7.94
N GLY A 7 -43.30 -73.02 -8.73
CA GLY A 7 -43.12 -72.55 -10.13
C GLY A 7 -43.95 -73.31 -11.18
N PRO A 8 -43.46 -73.64 -12.40
CA PRO A 8 -42.59 -72.93 -13.36
C PRO A 8 -43.04 -73.07 -14.87
N ALA A 9 -42.23 -72.52 -15.80
CA ALA A 9 -41.83 -72.95 -17.17
C ALA A 9 -42.81 -73.54 -18.25
N GLU A 10 -42.64 -73.06 -19.51
CA GLU A 10 -42.55 -73.77 -20.84
C GLU A 10 -42.89 -72.76 -21.97
N SER A 11 -42.17 -72.48 -23.06
CA SER A 11 -41.36 -73.21 -24.07
C SER A 11 -42.16 -73.84 -25.22
N ARG A 12 -41.63 -73.64 -26.45
CA ARG A 12 -42.04 -74.15 -27.79
C ARG A 12 -43.16 -73.35 -28.50
N GLN A 13 -43.17 -73.17 -29.83
CA GLN A 13 -42.57 -73.95 -30.91
C GLN A 13 -42.42 -73.10 -32.19
N GLN A 14 -41.31 -73.32 -32.91
CA GLN A 14 -41.13 -72.98 -34.33
C GLN A 14 -41.91 -73.97 -35.19
N ASP A 15 -42.43 -73.49 -36.32
CA ASP A 15 -42.67 -74.34 -37.49
C ASP A 15 -41.99 -73.75 -38.72
N HIS A 16 -41.56 -74.66 -39.56
CA HIS A 16 -40.46 -74.59 -40.51
C HIS A 16 -40.99 -75.09 -41.87
N ILE A 17 -40.31 -74.70 -42.98
CA ILE A 17 -39.96 -75.56 -44.16
C ILE A 17 -41.06 -75.75 -45.27
N PRO A 18 -40.71 -75.92 -46.58
CA PRO A 18 -39.63 -75.36 -47.42
C PRO A 18 -39.94 -75.28 -48.98
N ALA A 19 -38.90 -74.95 -49.79
CA ALA A 19 -38.49 -75.50 -51.13
C ALA A 19 -39.48 -75.53 -52.34
N SER A 20 -39.11 -75.52 -53.64
CA SER A 20 -37.90 -75.39 -54.48
C SER A 20 -38.37 -75.56 -55.96
N GLU A 21 -37.55 -75.12 -56.94
CA GLU A 21 -37.52 -75.48 -58.39
C GLU A 21 -38.59 -74.91 -59.36
N ALA A 22 -38.36 -74.64 -60.65
CA ALA A 22 -37.18 -74.40 -61.53
C ALA A 22 -37.68 -74.10 -62.98
N HIS A 23 -36.77 -73.64 -63.86
CA HIS A 23 -36.82 -73.59 -65.35
C HIS A 23 -37.71 -72.51 -66.03
N SER A 24 -37.38 -71.88 -67.17
CA SER A 24 -36.20 -71.78 -68.05
C SER A 24 -36.48 -70.70 -69.11
N ASP A 25 -35.45 -70.02 -69.64
CA ASP A 25 -35.25 -69.69 -71.09
C ASP A 25 -34.40 -68.41 -71.33
N GLU A 26 -33.46 -68.54 -72.27
CA GLU A 26 -32.43 -67.57 -72.71
C GLU A 26 -32.77 -67.04 -74.15
N PRO A 27 -31.97 -66.16 -74.82
CA PRO A 27 -32.34 -64.82 -75.33
C PRO A 27 -32.34 -64.76 -76.90
N PRO A 28 -32.29 -63.63 -77.69
CA PRO A 28 -31.20 -62.60 -77.68
C PRO A 28 -31.46 -61.18 -78.31
N LYS A 29 -30.37 -60.36 -78.30
CA LYS A 29 -29.99 -59.20 -79.16
C LYS A 29 -30.64 -57.82 -78.94
N ALA A 30 -30.00 -56.67 -79.16
CA ALA A 30 -28.62 -56.16 -79.23
C ALA A 30 -28.73 -54.67 -79.67
N GLN A 31 -27.86 -53.79 -79.15
CA GLN A 31 -27.18 -52.64 -79.82
C GLN A 31 -27.01 -51.42 -78.88
N GLY A 32 -25.75 -51.02 -78.65
CA GLY A 32 -25.36 -49.78 -77.96
C GLY A 32 -25.38 -48.54 -78.89
N PRO A 33 -24.58 -47.47 -78.66
CA PRO A 33 -23.65 -47.22 -77.56
C PRO A 33 -23.77 -45.84 -76.86
N ALA A 34 -22.97 -45.71 -75.81
CA ALA A 34 -22.61 -44.56 -74.97
C ALA A 34 -22.81 -43.12 -75.50
N LYS A 35 -23.27 -42.23 -74.59
CA LYS A 35 -22.88 -40.81 -74.61
C LYS A 35 -22.62 -40.29 -73.20
N ALA A 36 -21.40 -39.78 -73.03
CA ALA A 36 -20.77 -39.39 -71.78
C ALA A 36 -21.38 -38.13 -71.13
N LEU A 37 -21.36 -38.11 -69.80
CA LEU A 37 -21.68 -36.99 -68.92
C LEU A 37 -20.68 -35.83 -69.10
N PRO A 38 -21.11 -34.58 -69.31
CA PRO A 38 -20.22 -33.43 -69.19
C PRO A 38 -20.12 -33.01 -67.72
N ILE A 39 -19.02 -33.38 -67.05
CA ILE A 39 -18.68 -32.89 -65.72
C ILE A 39 -18.32 -31.40 -65.82
N GLY A 40 -19.19 -30.56 -65.27
CA GLY A 40 -19.03 -29.10 -65.20
C GLY A 40 -17.73 -28.67 -64.53
N ARG A 41 -16.77 -28.26 -65.36
CA ARG A 41 -15.49 -27.69 -64.95
C ARG A 41 -15.65 -26.19 -64.62
N ARG A 42 -16.28 -25.84 -63.50
CA ARG A 42 -16.26 -24.46 -62.93
C ARG A 42 -16.80 -24.38 -61.49
N ARG A 43 -16.15 -25.05 -60.52
CA ARG A 43 -16.43 -24.87 -59.07
C ARG A 43 -15.20 -24.90 -58.16
N ARG A 44 -13.98 -24.68 -58.68
CA ARG A 44 -12.76 -24.62 -57.85
C ARG A 44 -12.55 -23.26 -57.17
N GLY A 45 -13.00 -22.16 -57.79
CA GLY A 45 -12.87 -20.81 -57.21
C GLY A 45 -13.70 -20.58 -55.95
N GLY A 46 -14.95 -21.08 -55.90
CA GLY A 46 -15.82 -20.90 -54.72
C GLY A 46 -15.38 -21.69 -53.48
N ARG A 47 -14.68 -22.82 -53.64
CA ARG A 47 -14.08 -23.57 -52.51
C ARG A 47 -12.84 -22.86 -51.99
N LEU A 48 -11.99 -22.35 -52.88
CA LEU A 48 -10.82 -21.54 -52.50
C LEU A 48 -11.23 -20.25 -51.79
N LEU A 49 -12.28 -19.57 -52.27
CA LEU A 49 -12.81 -18.36 -51.62
C LEU A 49 -13.40 -18.67 -50.23
N ARG A 50 -14.12 -19.78 -50.07
CA ARG A 50 -14.64 -20.22 -48.76
C ARG A 50 -13.52 -20.59 -47.79
N LEU A 51 -12.51 -21.32 -48.25
CA LEU A 51 -11.35 -21.68 -47.43
C LEU A 51 -10.53 -20.45 -47.03
N ALA A 52 -10.36 -19.48 -47.93
CA ALA A 52 -9.72 -18.20 -47.64
C ALA A 52 -10.53 -17.38 -46.62
N ALA A 53 -11.87 -17.33 -46.77
CA ALA A 53 -12.75 -16.65 -45.82
C ALA A 53 -12.73 -17.31 -44.44
N THR A 54 -12.82 -18.65 -44.36
CA THR A 54 -12.69 -19.39 -43.10
C THR A 54 -11.31 -19.20 -42.46
N GLY A 55 -10.24 -19.21 -43.25
CA GLY A 55 -8.87 -18.94 -42.78
C GLY A 55 -8.70 -17.53 -42.23
N LEU A 56 -9.32 -16.52 -42.86
CA LEU A 56 -9.31 -15.14 -42.39
C LEU A 56 -10.09 -14.97 -41.09
N VAL A 57 -11.24 -15.65 -40.95
CA VAL A 57 -12.00 -15.68 -39.68
C VAL A 57 -11.19 -16.37 -38.57
N LEU A 58 -10.52 -17.49 -38.86
CA LEU A 58 -9.65 -18.17 -37.91
C LEU A 58 -8.45 -17.32 -37.49
N ALA A 59 -7.82 -16.62 -38.44
CA ALA A 59 -6.74 -15.69 -38.15
C ALA A 59 -7.23 -14.52 -37.27
N PHE A 60 -8.39 -13.94 -37.60
CA PHE A 60 -8.99 -12.89 -36.78
C PHE A 60 -9.34 -13.38 -35.37
N ALA A 61 -9.91 -14.58 -35.24
CA ALA A 61 -10.20 -15.19 -33.94
C ALA A 61 -8.93 -15.45 -33.13
N ALA A 62 -7.84 -15.92 -33.75
CA ALA A 62 -6.56 -16.11 -33.09
C ALA A 62 -5.92 -14.78 -32.63
N VAL A 63 -6.04 -13.72 -33.43
CA VAL A 63 -5.62 -12.36 -33.04
C VAL A 63 -6.48 -11.84 -31.89
N ALA A 64 -7.80 -11.99 -31.94
CA ALA A 64 -8.67 -11.58 -30.84
C ALA A 64 -8.37 -12.34 -29.54
N ALA A 65 -8.18 -13.66 -29.62
CA ALA A 65 -7.82 -14.49 -28.48
C ALA A 65 -6.47 -14.08 -27.86
N THR A 66 -5.46 -13.80 -28.69
CA THR A 66 -4.16 -13.34 -28.20
C THR A 66 -4.23 -11.94 -27.59
N VAL A 67 -5.01 -11.01 -28.15
CA VAL A 67 -5.23 -9.68 -27.57
C VAL A 67 -5.91 -9.78 -26.21
N VAL A 68 -6.99 -10.56 -26.10
CA VAL A 68 -7.71 -10.74 -24.84
C VAL A 68 -6.84 -11.43 -23.79
N TRP A 69 -6.07 -12.44 -24.19
CA TRP A 69 -5.12 -13.11 -23.31
C TRP A 69 -4.05 -12.15 -22.79
N GLN A 70 -3.42 -11.39 -23.69
CA GLN A 70 -2.43 -10.39 -23.32
C GLN A 70 -3.03 -9.37 -22.36
N PHE A 71 -4.19 -8.79 -22.69
CA PHE A 71 -4.87 -7.86 -21.80
C PHE A 71 -5.17 -8.46 -20.43
N TYR A 72 -5.67 -9.69 -20.35
CA TYR A 72 -5.99 -10.32 -19.07
C TYR A 72 -4.75 -10.57 -18.21
N VAL A 73 -3.65 -10.98 -18.84
CA VAL A 73 -2.38 -11.33 -18.16
C VAL A 73 -1.57 -10.09 -17.81
N THR A 74 -1.53 -9.07 -18.66
CA THR A 74 -0.68 -7.88 -18.49
C THR A 74 -1.38 -6.70 -17.86
N ALA A 75 -2.72 -6.62 -17.89
CA ALA A 75 -3.44 -5.51 -17.28
C ALA A 75 -3.10 -5.43 -15.77
N PRO A 76 -2.59 -4.28 -15.30
CA PRO A 76 -2.13 -4.12 -13.94
C PRO A 76 -3.33 -3.88 -13.01
N TRP A 77 -4.07 -4.95 -12.75
CA TRP A 77 -5.12 -5.01 -11.74
C TRP A 77 -4.85 -6.12 -10.73
N THR A 78 -5.32 -5.91 -9.51
CA THR A 78 -5.33 -6.89 -8.42
C THR A 78 -6.60 -6.77 -7.60
N ARG A 79 -7.13 -7.90 -7.12
CA ARG A 79 -8.22 -7.95 -6.14
C ARG A 79 -7.72 -7.88 -4.70
N ASP A 80 -6.42 -8.02 -4.50
CA ASP A 80 -5.80 -8.00 -3.19
C ASP A 80 -5.26 -6.59 -2.92
N GLY A 81 -6.18 -5.67 -2.69
CA GLY A 81 -5.89 -4.34 -2.17
C GLY A 81 -6.31 -4.26 -0.71
N ARG A 82 -5.53 -3.55 0.11
CA ARG A 82 -5.81 -3.34 1.53
C ARG A 82 -5.71 -1.87 1.88
N VAL A 83 -6.75 -1.32 2.50
CA VAL A 83 -6.71 0.02 3.09
C VAL A 83 -5.81 -0.01 4.32
N ARG A 84 -4.92 0.96 4.43
CA ARG A 84 -3.91 1.08 5.47
C ARG A 84 -3.89 2.53 5.96
N VAL A 85 -3.39 2.71 7.18
CA VAL A 85 -3.39 4.00 7.87
C VAL A 85 -2.19 4.06 8.80
N GLN A 86 -1.69 5.26 9.06
CA GLN A 86 -0.64 5.44 10.05
C GLN A 86 -1.27 5.44 11.44
N VAL A 87 -0.64 4.72 12.36
CA VAL A 87 -1.03 4.71 13.76
C VAL A 87 0.10 5.33 14.55
N VAL A 88 -0.18 6.45 15.19
CA VAL A 88 0.77 7.13 16.05
C VAL A 88 0.67 6.54 17.44
N ASN A 89 1.80 6.02 17.91
CA ASN A 89 1.98 5.53 19.27
C ASN A 89 2.41 6.70 20.16
N ILE A 90 1.54 7.15 21.05
CA ILE A 90 1.77 8.30 21.90
C ILE A 90 2.35 7.83 23.23
N ALA A 91 3.62 8.16 23.42
CA ALA A 91 4.37 7.91 24.64
C ALA A 91 4.60 9.22 25.41
N PRO A 92 4.54 9.20 26.75
CA PRO A 92 4.85 10.36 27.55
C PRO A 92 6.36 10.64 27.53
N GLN A 93 6.73 11.91 27.64
CA GLN A 93 8.14 12.34 27.71
C GLN A 93 8.63 12.48 29.16
N VAL A 94 7.70 12.49 30.11
CA VAL A 94 7.95 12.55 31.56
C VAL A 94 7.19 11.41 32.23
N ALA A 95 7.71 10.90 33.35
CA ALA A 95 7.09 9.80 34.06
C ALA A 95 6.21 10.32 35.21
N GLY A 96 5.19 9.56 35.58
CA GLY A 96 4.36 9.87 36.74
C GLY A 96 3.00 9.18 36.69
N THR A 97 2.19 9.39 37.72
CA THR A 97 0.84 8.82 37.82
C THR A 97 -0.14 9.62 36.99
N ILE A 98 -1.04 8.93 36.28
CA ILE A 98 -2.11 9.57 35.51
C ILE A 98 -3.23 9.99 36.47
N VAL A 99 -3.48 11.30 36.54
CA VAL A 99 -4.51 11.89 37.43
C VAL A 99 -5.81 12.19 36.69
N GLU A 100 -5.74 12.41 35.38
CA GLU A 100 -6.90 12.76 34.57
C GLU A 100 -6.81 12.10 33.19
N LEU A 101 -7.91 11.50 32.75
CA LEU A 101 -8.08 10.95 31.40
C LEU A 101 -9.17 11.75 30.69
N ARG A 102 -8.80 12.48 29.63
CA ARG A 102 -9.69 13.41 28.90
C ARG A 102 -10.28 12.83 27.63
N VAL A 103 -9.90 11.60 27.29
CA VAL A 103 -10.38 10.92 26.09
C VAL A 103 -10.93 9.55 26.40
N THR A 104 -11.90 9.12 25.60
CA THR A 104 -12.43 7.76 25.61
C THR A 104 -11.95 6.98 24.39
N ASP A 105 -12.04 5.65 24.47
CA ASP A 105 -11.76 4.81 23.30
C ASP A 105 -12.71 5.17 22.15
N ASN A 106 -12.21 5.08 20.90
CA ASN A 106 -12.93 5.43 19.67
C ASN A 106 -13.37 6.90 19.53
N GLN A 107 -12.91 7.81 20.39
CA GLN A 107 -13.17 9.24 20.29
C GLN A 107 -12.31 9.90 19.21
N GLU A 108 -12.90 10.85 18.47
CA GLU A 108 -12.19 11.72 17.55
C GLU A 108 -11.44 12.82 18.31
N VAL A 109 -10.17 13.03 17.95
CA VAL A 109 -9.26 14.00 18.57
C VAL A 109 -8.53 14.77 17.47
N LYS A 110 -8.26 16.05 17.73
CA LYS A 110 -7.46 16.90 16.86
C LYS A 110 -6.03 16.99 17.35
N LYS A 111 -5.14 17.39 16.45
CA LYS A 111 -3.75 17.69 16.79
C LYS A 111 -3.72 18.78 17.88
N GLY A 112 -3.05 18.47 18.99
CA GLY A 112 -2.91 19.36 20.16
C GLY A 112 -3.87 19.05 21.30
N ASP A 113 -4.91 18.24 21.08
CA ASP A 113 -5.86 17.87 22.14
C ASP A 113 -5.16 17.04 23.22
N VAL A 114 -5.46 17.36 24.49
CA VAL A 114 -4.90 16.63 25.64
C VAL A 114 -5.62 15.30 25.78
N LEU A 115 -4.86 14.21 25.76
CA LEU A 115 -5.37 12.85 25.93
C LEU A 115 -5.48 12.50 27.41
N TYR A 116 -4.39 12.70 28.15
CA TYR A 116 -4.33 12.45 29.58
C TYR A 116 -3.31 13.38 30.25
N VAL A 117 -3.47 13.57 31.55
CA VAL A 117 -2.63 14.42 32.38
C VAL A 117 -1.91 13.56 33.41
N ILE A 118 -0.59 13.68 33.42
CA ILE A 118 0.28 13.15 34.47
C ILE A 118 0.28 14.14 35.63
N ASP A 119 0.37 13.65 36.87
CA ASP A 119 0.43 14.49 38.07
C ASP A 119 1.46 15.61 37.90
N PRO A 120 1.02 16.89 37.89
CA PRO A 120 1.91 18.00 37.66
C PRO A 120 2.60 18.49 38.92
N PHE A 121 2.24 17.99 40.12
CA PHE A 121 2.67 18.56 41.40
C PHE A 121 4.19 18.70 41.51
N ASP A 122 4.94 17.60 41.35
CA ASP A 122 6.40 17.60 41.43
C ASP A 122 7.04 18.53 40.38
N TYR A 123 6.43 18.63 39.20
CA TYR A 123 6.91 19.48 38.12
C TYR A 123 6.62 20.97 38.36
N GLN A 124 5.52 21.29 39.03
CA GLN A 124 5.20 22.66 39.46
C GLN A 124 6.19 23.12 40.54
N GLU A 125 6.47 22.27 41.53
CA GLU A 125 7.47 22.56 42.57
C GLU A 125 8.89 22.72 41.98
N ALA A 126 9.23 21.93 40.95
CA ALA A 126 10.48 22.11 40.21
C ALA A 126 10.55 23.49 39.51
N VAL A 127 9.44 24.01 38.99
CA VAL A 127 9.38 25.36 38.41
C VAL A 127 9.55 26.41 39.50
N VAL A 128 8.82 26.31 40.62
CA VAL A 128 8.89 27.27 41.74
C VAL A 128 10.30 27.33 42.33
N SER A 129 10.94 26.18 42.54
CA SER A 129 12.32 26.11 43.05
C SER A 129 13.34 26.69 42.07
N ALA A 130 13.17 26.48 40.76
CA ALA A 130 14.01 27.10 39.74
C ALA A 130 13.83 28.63 39.65
N GLU A 131 12.61 29.14 39.84
CA GLU A 131 12.35 30.58 39.92
C GLU A 131 13.00 31.21 41.16
N ALA A 132 12.96 30.53 42.30
CA ALA A 132 13.69 30.96 43.50
C ALA A 132 15.22 30.97 43.28
N ALA A 133 15.75 29.96 42.57
CA ALA A 133 17.16 29.91 42.23
C ALA A 133 17.59 31.11 41.35
N ILE A 134 16.77 31.51 40.37
CA ILE A 134 17.03 32.71 39.57
C ILE A 134 17.09 33.95 40.46
N LYS A 135 16.10 34.17 41.33
CA LYS A 135 16.10 35.33 42.24
C LYS A 135 17.36 35.39 43.11
N ASN A 136 17.81 34.24 43.61
CA ASN A 136 19.06 34.15 44.37
C ASN A 136 20.30 34.49 43.52
N ARG A 137 20.36 34.03 42.27
CA ARG A 137 21.47 34.33 41.35
C ARG A 137 21.47 35.77 40.85
N GLU A 138 20.31 36.36 40.64
CA GLU A 138 20.18 37.78 40.29
C GLU A 138 20.67 38.68 41.44
N ALA A 139 20.32 38.34 42.68
CA ALA A 139 20.81 39.05 43.86
C ALA A 139 22.35 38.92 44.00
N ASP A 140 22.90 37.72 43.82
CA ASP A 140 24.35 37.51 43.87
C ASP A 140 25.08 38.28 42.76
N LEU A 141 24.58 38.22 41.51
CA LEU A 141 25.12 38.98 40.39
C LEU A 141 25.13 40.48 40.70
N SER A 142 24.03 41.05 41.19
CA SER A 142 23.95 42.46 41.57
C SER A 142 25.01 42.85 42.60
N VAL A 143 25.25 42.00 43.61
CA VAL A 143 26.31 42.22 44.59
C VAL A 143 27.70 42.18 43.96
N LYS A 144 27.98 41.21 43.08
CA LYS A 144 29.29 41.07 42.41
C LYS A 144 29.56 42.18 41.39
N GLU A 145 28.56 42.60 40.63
CA GLU A 145 28.63 43.74 39.72
C GLU A 145 28.90 45.04 40.48
N ALA A 146 28.16 45.30 41.57
CA ALA A 146 28.40 46.47 42.41
C ALA A 146 29.81 46.46 43.04
N GLN A 147 30.31 45.30 43.46
CA GLN A 147 31.69 45.14 43.94
C GLN A 147 32.71 45.42 42.84
N SER A 148 32.52 44.86 41.65
CA SER A 148 33.38 45.08 40.48
C SER A 148 33.41 46.57 40.08
N ALA A 149 32.25 47.22 39.97
CA ALA A 149 32.14 48.63 39.64
C ALA A 149 32.83 49.54 40.67
N ARG A 150 32.64 49.27 41.97
CA ARG A 150 33.33 49.99 43.05
C ARG A 150 34.86 49.87 42.94
N ARG A 151 35.37 48.67 42.65
CA ARG A 151 36.82 48.43 42.50
C ARG A 151 37.38 49.05 41.22
N ALA A 152 36.60 49.06 40.14
CA ALA A 152 36.99 49.71 38.89
C ALA A 152 37.20 51.22 39.05
N ALA A 153 36.34 51.89 39.84
CA ALA A 153 36.36 53.33 40.09
C ALA A 153 37.52 53.80 41.00
N LEU A 154 38.20 52.91 41.72
CA LEU A 154 39.38 53.25 42.53
C LEU A 154 40.61 53.51 41.65
N SER A 155 41.46 54.47 42.03
CA SER A 155 42.69 54.78 41.30
C SER A 155 43.69 53.61 41.35
N THR A 156 44.57 53.52 40.35
CA THR A 156 45.59 52.46 40.24
C THR A 156 46.60 52.45 41.39
N VAL A 157 46.68 53.54 42.17
CA VAL A 157 47.52 53.63 43.37
C VAL A 157 46.89 52.89 44.55
N SER A 158 45.56 52.69 44.54
CA SER A 158 44.80 52.09 45.65
C SER A 158 44.32 50.66 45.40
N THR A 159 44.46 50.13 44.18
CA THR A 159 44.00 48.78 43.80
C THR A 159 44.82 48.27 42.61
N SER A 160 45.31 47.02 42.70
CA SER A 160 46.12 46.42 41.63
C SER A 160 45.26 46.04 40.41
N VAL A 161 45.90 45.90 39.25
CA VAL A 161 45.21 45.50 38.01
C VAL A 161 44.66 44.08 38.12
N GLU A 162 45.41 43.20 38.80
CA GLU A 162 45.03 41.82 39.08
C GLU A 162 43.77 41.76 39.94
N GLU A 163 43.66 42.60 40.97
CA GLU A 163 42.47 42.67 41.83
C GLU A 163 41.24 43.12 41.01
N LYS A 164 41.38 44.14 40.16
CA LYS A 164 40.28 44.58 39.26
C LYS A 164 39.85 43.45 38.32
N GLN A 165 40.81 42.72 37.73
CA GLN A 165 40.53 41.58 36.87
C GLN A 165 39.83 40.45 37.62
N GLN A 166 40.22 40.18 38.87
CA GLN A 166 39.60 39.17 39.71
C GLN A 166 38.12 39.50 40.00
N PHE A 167 37.80 40.75 40.36
CA PHE A 167 36.41 41.17 40.58
C PHE A 167 35.58 41.18 39.29
N ALA A 168 36.16 41.59 38.17
CA ALA A 168 35.51 41.47 36.87
C ALA A 168 35.24 40.00 36.50
N GLY A 169 36.19 39.10 36.79
CA GLY A 169 36.03 37.66 36.62
C GLY A 169 34.92 37.07 37.49
N THR A 170 34.84 37.46 38.77
CA THR A 170 33.78 36.97 39.67
C THR A 170 32.39 37.45 39.26
N ALA A 171 32.25 38.69 38.76
CA ALA A 171 30.99 39.17 38.19
C ALA A 171 30.57 38.35 36.95
N LYS A 172 31.51 38.07 36.02
CA LYS A 172 31.24 37.20 34.86
C LYS A 172 30.85 35.77 35.24
N ILE A 173 31.46 35.21 36.30
CA ILE A 173 31.08 33.89 36.82
C ILE A 173 29.65 33.91 37.37
N ALA A 174 29.28 34.97 38.10
CA ALA A 174 27.92 35.13 38.61
C ALA A 174 26.89 35.28 37.48
N GLU A 175 27.26 35.99 36.40
CA GLU A 175 26.42 36.12 35.19
C GLU A 175 26.19 34.75 34.52
N ALA A 176 27.25 33.95 34.35
CA ALA A 176 27.13 32.59 33.83
C ALA A 176 26.29 31.67 34.74
N ALA A 177 26.39 31.85 36.06
CA ALA A 177 25.57 31.10 37.03
C ALA A 177 24.07 31.48 36.94
N LEU A 178 23.76 32.77 36.71
CA LEU A 178 22.39 33.23 36.45
C LEU A 178 21.85 32.60 35.16
N GLU A 179 22.63 32.59 34.08
CA GLU A 179 22.20 32.01 32.81
C GLU A 179 21.93 30.49 32.94
N THR A 180 22.77 29.79 33.73
CA THR A 180 22.52 28.37 34.06
C THR A 180 21.19 28.19 34.80
N ALA A 181 20.87 29.05 35.76
CA ALA A 181 19.59 29.00 36.48
C ALA A 181 18.39 29.28 35.55
N ARG A 182 18.53 30.19 34.59
CA ARG A 182 17.51 30.44 33.56
C ARG A 182 17.27 29.23 32.66
N SER A 183 18.33 28.54 32.26
CA SER A 183 18.24 27.30 31.49
C SER A 183 17.51 26.19 32.28
N GLN A 184 17.82 26.05 33.56
CA GLN A 184 17.13 25.11 34.45
C GLN A 184 15.63 25.41 34.59
N LEU A 185 15.26 26.69 34.71
CA LEU A 185 13.85 27.08 34.71
C LEU A 185 13.15 26.73 33.38
N SER A 186 13.80 26.99 32.25
CA SER A 186 13.26 26.63 30.92
C SER A 186 13.03 25.12 30.81
N GLN A 187 13.96 24.31 31.33
CA GLN A 187 13.80 22.86 31.38
C GLN A 187 12.64 22.42 32.29
N ALA A 188 12.53 23.00 33.48
CA ALA A 188 11.43 22.72 34.41
C ALA A 188 10.07 23.06 33.80
N LYS A 189 9.94 24.22 33.14
CA LYS A 189 8.72 24.63 32.43
C LYS A 189 8.35 23.67 31.31
N LYS A 190 9.31 23.23 30.50
CA LYS A 190 9.07 22.22 29.45
C LYS A 190 8.63 20.88 30.03
N ASN A 191 9.21 20.46 31.15
CA ASN A 191 8.80 19.22 31.81
C ASN A 191 7.38 19.33 32.37
N LEU A 192 7.01 20.49 32.93
CA LEU A 192 5.63 20.77 33.35
C LEU A 192 4.67 20.74 32.16
N GLU A 193 5.00 21.33 31.02
CA GLU A 193 4.16 21.26 29.81
C GLU A 193 3.98 19.82 29.32
N ARG A 194 5.04 18.99 29.40
CA ARG A 194 5.04 17.57 29.01
C ARG A 194 4.19 16.68 29.91
N THR A 195 3.74 17.16 31.07
CA THR A 195 2.76 16.44 31.91
C THR A 195 1.42 16.27 31.20
N GLN A 196 1.08 17.18 30.29
CA GLN A 196 -0.12 17.11 29.47
C GLN A 196 0.24 16.41 28.16
N VAL A 197 -0.11 15.13 28.05
CA VAL A 197 0.17 14.34 26.85
C VAL A 197 -0.89 14.65 25.81
N ARG A 198 -0.45 15.14 24.64
CA ARG A 198 -1.33 15.62 23.57
C ARG A 198 -1.25 14.75 22.32
N SER A 199 -2.31 14.76 21.51
CA SER A 199 -2.29 14.17 20.18
C SER A 199 -1.38 14.96 19.24
N THR A 200 -0.55 14.28 18.45
CA THR A 200 0.31 14.90 17.43
C THR A 200 -0.34 14.98 16.06
N VAL A 201 -1.46 14.26 15.86
CA VAL A 201 -2.20 14.11 14.60
C VAL A 201 -3.70 14.28 14.82
N ASN A 202 -4.45 14.50 13.73
CA ASN A 202 -5.90 14.44 13.75
C ASN A 202 -6.32 12.99 13.55
N GLY A 203 -7.23 12.50 14.37
CA GLY A 203 -7.50 11.08 14.32
C GLY A 203 -8.48 10.56 15.33
N ARG A 204 -8.51 9.23 15.42
CA ARG A 204 -9.37 8.53 16.38
C ARG A 204 -8.52 7.71 17.33
N VAL A 205 -8.79 7.85 18.63
CA VAL A 205 -8.12 7.06 19.67
C VAL A 205 -8.53 5.60 19.51
N THR A 206 -7.57 4.68 19.57
CA THR A 206 -7.81 3.23 19.44
C THR A 206 -7.14 2.44 20.55
N ASN A 207 -7.86 1.45 21.07
CA ASN A 207 -7.38 0.51 22.09
C ASN A 207 -6.82 1.23 23.33
N LEU A 208 -7.61 2.20 23.84
CA LEU A 208 -7.26 2.92 25.07
C LEU A 208 -7.46 2.02 26.29
N LEU A 209 -6.35 1.51 26.82
CA LEU A 209 -6.32 0.63 28.00
C LEU A 209 -6.01 1.40 29.29
N LEU A 210 -5.69 2.69 29.19
CA LEU A 210 -5.29 3.53 30.31
C LEU A 210 -6.45 3.80 31.26
N ARG A 211 -6.11 3.85 32.55
CA ARG A 211 -7.02 4.26 33.62
C ARG A 211 -6.36 5.33 34.47
N VAL A 212 -7.19 6.13 35.13
CA VAL A 212 -6.74 7.05 36.17
C VAL A 212 -6.13 6.21 37.30
N GLY A 213 -4.94 6.61 37.75
CA GLY A 213 -4.13 5.87 38.72
C GLY A 213 -3.03 4.99 38.09
N ASP A 214 -3.06 4.75 36.78
CA ASP A 214 -1.98 4.03 36.10
C ASP A 214 -0.69 4.87 36.10
N TYR A 215 0.46 4.19 36.12
CA TYR A 215 1.76 4.84 36.08
C TYR A 215 2.30 4.92 34.65
N ALA A 216 2.51 6.14 34.16
CA ALA A 216 3.04 6.41 32.84
C ALA A 216 4.58 6.42 32.87
N GLN A 217 5.21 5.56 32.07
CA GLN A 217 6.67 5.50 31.93
C GLN A 217 7.14 6.23 30.66
N THR A 218 8.23 6.99 30.77
CA THR A 218 8.83 7.71 29.64
C THR A 218 9.20 6.76 28.50
N GLY A 219 8.76 7.08 27.29
CA GLY A 219 9.07 6.31 26.07
C GLY A 219 8.17 5.10 25.82
N THR A 220 7.36 4.68 26.79
CA THR A 220 6.37 3.61 26.61
C THR A 220 5.07 4.17 26.07
N ALA A 221 4.63 3.67 24.90
CA ALA A 221 3.40 4.12 24.28
C ALA A 221 2.18 3.65 25.07
N ASN A 222 1.41 4.62 25.54
CA ASN A 222 0.26 4.41 26.39
C ASN A 222 -1.05 4.60 25.61
N ALA A 223 -1.11 5.58 24.71
CA ALA A 223 -2.25 5.79 23.83
C ALA A 223 -1.87 5.58 22.36
N ARG A 224 -2.83 5.18 21.53
CA ARG A 224 -2.66 5.08 20.08
C ARG A 224 -3.72 5.88 19.37
N VAL A 225 -3.32 6.63 18.36
CA VAL A 225 -4.23 7.45 17.55
C VAL A 225 -4.07 7.05 16.08
N ILE A 226 -5.18 6.71 15.45
CA ILE A 226 -5.26 6.44 14.01
C ILE A 226 -5.33 7.77 13.30
N ASP A 227 -4.33 8.09 12.48
CA ASP A 227 -4.27 9.36 11.75
C ASP A 227 -5.22 9.32 10.54
N THR A 228 -6.29 10.12 10.62
CA THR A 228 -7.35 10.15 9.60
C THR A 228 -6.92 10.83 8.30
N ASP A 229 -5.84 11.61 8.34
CA ASP A 229 -5.29 12.30 7.15
C ASP A 229 -4.33 11.39 6.37
N SER A 230 -4.02 10.20 6.90
CA SER A 230 -2.92 9.33 6.43
C SER A 230 -3.38 8.03 5.77
N PHE A 231 -4.59 7.95 5.22
CA PHE A 231 -5.06 6.72 4.57
C PHE A 231 -4.39 6.49 3.20
N TRP A 232 -3.98 5.24 2.95
CA TRP A 232 -3.52 4.77 1.65
C TRP A 232 -4.04 3.35 1.36
N VAL A 233 -3.85 2.88 0.14
CA VAL A 233 -4.14 1.49 -0.24
C VAL A 233 -2.86 0.80 -0.67
N ASP A 234 -2.57 -0.35 -0.07
CA ASP A 234 -1.54 -1.27 -0.55
C ASP A 234 -2.19 -2.25 -1.54
N GLY A 235 -1.79 -2.21 -2.81
CA GLY A 235 -2.19 -3.17 -3.83
C GLY A 235 -1.12 -4.24 -4.02
N TYR A 236 -1.47 -5.51 -3.85
CA TYR A 236 -0.55 -6.63 -4.02
C TYR A 236 -0.62 -7.17 -5.45
N PHE A 237 0.31 -6.75 -6.31
CA PHE A 237 0.34 -7.10 -7.73
C PHE A 237 1.26 -8.29 -8.01
N GLU A 238 0.98 -9.06 -9.04
CA GLU A 238 1.87 -10.14 -9.49
C GLU A 238 3.13 -9.55 -10.12
N GLU A 239 4.29 -10.15 -9.85
CA GLU A 239 5.59 -9.79 -10.43
C GLU A 239 5.53 -9.65 -11.97
N THR A 240 4.76 -10.50 -12.63
CA THR A 240 4.52 -10.49 -14.08
C THR A 240 3.90 -9.20 -14.60
N LYS A 241 3.19 -8.45 -13.75
CA LYS A 241 2.50 -7.20 -14.10
C LYS A 241 3.31 -5.94 -13.79
N MET A 242 4.48 -6.09 -13.14
CA MET A 242 5.27 -4.96 -12.65
C MET A 242 5.84 -4.07 -13.74
N ALA A 243 6.14 -4.62 -14.93
CA ALA A 243 6.61 -3.84 -16.06
C ALA A 243 5.61 -2.77 -16.55
N HIS A 244 4.33 -2.88 -16.15
CA HIS A 244 3.27 -1.96 -16.55
C HIS A 244 2.83 -1.02 -15.42
N ILE A 245 3.50 -1.03 -14.26
CA ILE A 245 3.20 -0.15 -13.13
C ILE A 245 4.35 0.83 -12.94
N HIS A 246 4.04 2.12 -12.99
CA HIS A 246 5.00 3.21 -12.83
C HIS A 246 4.59 4.10 -11.67
N VAL A 247 5.58 4.68 -10.98
CA VAL A 247 5.34 5.72 -9.96
C VAL A 247 4.69 6.93 -10.64
N GLY A 248 3.65 7.47 -10.02
CA GLY A 248 2.85 8.57 -10.56
C GLY A 248 1.72 8.14 -11.49
N ALA A 249 1.59 6.85 -11.83
CA ALA A 249 0.47 6.38 -12.63
C ALA A 249 -0.87 6.58 -11.88
N PRO A 250 -1.96 6.95 -12.60
CA PRO A 250 -3.28 7.02 -12.00
C PRO A 250 -3.74 5.62 -11.59
N ALA A 251 -4.52 5.51 -10.53
CA ALA A 251 -5.09 4.26 -10.06
C ALA A 251 -6.55 4.44 -9.60
N GLU A 252 -7.36 3.43 -9.88
CA GLU A 252 -8.74 3.34 -9.44
C GLU A 252 -8.86 2.18 -8.44
N MET A 253 -9.52 2.44 -7.32
CA MET A 253 -9.65 1.50 -6.21
C MET A 253 -11.12 1.34 -5.85
N ALA A 254 -11.68 0.17 -6.12
CA ALA A 254 -13.06 -0.16 -5.76
C ALA A 254 -13.06 -0.90 -4.41
N LEU A 255 -13.63 -0.28 -3.37
CA LEU A 255 -13.80 -0.93 -2.06
C LEU A 255 -14.91 -1.98 -2.16
N MET A 256 -14.74 -3.14 -1.53
CA MET A 256 -15.73 -4.21 -1.59
C MET A 256 -17.09 -3.81 -0.98
N GLY A 257 -17.08 -2.98 0.06
CA GLY A 257 -18.28 -2.55 0.79
C GLY A 257 -18.97 -1.32 0.23
N TYR A 258 -18.40 -0.63 -0.77
CA TYR A 258 -18.94 0.63 -1.30
C TYR A 258 -19.04 0.57 -2.82
N GLY A 259 -20.08 1.19 -3.39
CA GLY A 259 -20.23 1.28 -4.84
C GLY A 259 -19.36 2.35 -5.49
N ALA A 260 -18.87 3.32 -4.71
CA ALA A 260 -18.02 4.39 -5.21
C ALA A 260 -16.55 3.93 -5.33
N SER A 261 -15.97 4.15 -6.52
CA SER A 261 -14.53 3.97 -6.73
C SER A 261 -13.75 5.16 -6.17
N LEU A 262 -12.68 4.87 -5.43
CA LEU A 262 -11.68 5.86 -5.02
C LEU A 262 -10.68 6.09 -6.15
N LYS A 263 -10.28 7.34 -6.33
CA LYS A 263 -9.20 7.71 -7.24
C LYS A 263 -7.93 7.99 -6.46
N GLY A 264 -6.80 7.59 -7.03
CA GLY A 264 -5.51 7.77 -6.42
C GLY A 264 -4.36 7.76 -7.43
N THR A 265 -3.16 7.90 -6.90
CA THR A 265 -1.92 7.84 -7.67
C THR A 265 -0.97 6.85 -7.05
N VAL A 266 -0.26 6.08 -7.87
CA VAL A 266 0.82 5.21 -7.41
C VAL A 266 1.92 6.06 -6.80
N GLU A 267 2.13 5.92 -5.50
CA GLU A 267 3.12 6.70 -4.74
C GLU A 267 4.49 6.03 -4.76
N SER A 268 4.52 4.72 -4.50
CA SER A 268 5.77 3.96 -4.48
C SER A 268 5.55 2.47 -4.73
N LEU A 269 6.60 1.82 -5.21
CA LEU A 269 6.69 0.37 -5.32
C LEU A 269 7.62 -0.15 -4.23
N THR A 270 7.25 -1.23 -3.58
CA THR A 270 8.11 -1.87 -2.57
C THR A 270 9.34 -2.46 -3.23
N LEU A 271 10.53 -2.05 -2.77
CA LEU A 271 11.82 -2.49 -3.32
C LEU A 271 12.35 -3.78 -2.69
N GLY A 272 11.71 -4.30 -1.64
CA GLY A 272 12.17 -5.50 -0.94
C GLY A 272 11.02 -6.25 -0.28
N ILE A 273 10.96 -7.56 -0.50
CA ILE A 273 10.00 -8.47 0.13
C ILE A 273 10.84 -9.50 0.90
N SER A 274 10.52 -9.71 2.17
CA SER A 274 11.22 -10.72 2.97
C SER A 274 11.02 -12.10 2.36
N THR A 275 12.10 -12.81 2.07
CA THR A 275 12.06 -14.20 1.63
C THR A 275 12.29 -15.10 2.83
N ALA A 276 11.52 -16.18 2.94
CA ALA A 276 11.66 -17.14 4.03
C ALA A 276 13.05 -17.83 4.04
N ASN A 277 13.74 -17.86 2.89
CA ASN A 277 15.13 -18.32 2.75
C ASN A 277 16.17 -17.34 3.31
N ALA A 278 15.81 -16.07 3.49
CA ALA A 278 16.69 -15.06 4.11
C ALA A 278 16.55 -15.03 5.64
N ALA A 279 15.60 -15.78 6.21
CA ALA A 279 15.45 -15.90 7.66
C ALA A 279 16.47 -16.90 8.22
N THR A 280 17.18 -16.49 9.29
CA THR A 280 18.00 -17.41 10.07
C THR A 280 17.08 -18.29 10.94
N SER A 281 17.28 -19.60 10.91
CA SER A 281 16.60 -20.54 11.81
C SER A 281 16.96 -20.27 13.28
N THR A 282 16.17 -20.83 14.20
CA THR A 282 16.38 -20.73 15.66
C THR A 282 17.78 -21.17 16.12
N GLN A 283 18.49 -21.99 15.33
CA GLN A 283 19.85 -22.45 15.59
C GLN A 283 20.95 -21.55 14.98
N GLY A 284 20.62 -20.43 14.34
CA GLY A 284 21.62 -19.61 13.64
C GLY A 284 21.98 -20.13 12.24
N LEU A 285 21.32 -21.18 11.76
CA LEU A 285 21.55 -21.78 10.44
C LEU A 285 20.61 -21.17 9.39
N PRO A 286 21.00 -21.06 8.11
CA PRO A 286 20.08 -20.62 7.05
C PRO A 286 18.82 -21.50 6.98
N ASN A 287 17.63 -20.89 6.99
CA ASN A 287 16.40 -21.60 6.65
C ASN A 287 16.34 -21.79 5.13
N VAL A 288 16.02 -23.00 4.67
CA VAL A 288 15.88 -23.30 3.24
C VAL A 288 14.50 -23.89 3.01
N ASP A 289 13.58 -23.05 2.53
CA ASP A 289 12.29 -23.50 2.06
C ASP A 289 12.48 -24.24 0.72
N PRO A 290 11.89 -25.43 0.58
CA PRO A 290 11.99 -26.22 -0.63
C PRO A 290 11.38 -25.46 -1.82
N VAL A 291 12.20 -25.18 -2.84
CA VAL A 291 11.72 -24.60 -4.09
C VAL A 291 11.19 -25.72 -4.97
N TYR A 292 9.89 -25.69 -5.28
CA TYR A 292 9.31 -26.61 -6.26
C TYR A 292 9.76 -26.19 -7.67
N THR A 293 10.61 -26.99 -8.30
CA THR A 293 11.23 -26.67 -9.61
C THR A 293 10.26 -26.68 -10.79
N TRP A 294 9.07 -27.28 -10.64
CA TRP A 294 8.11 -27.51 -11.71
C TRP A 294 6.94 -26.49 -11.73
N VAL A 295 6.80 -25.65 -10.71
CA VAL A 295 5.80 -24.57 -10.65
C VAL A 295 6.43 -23.32 -10.04
N ARG A 296 6.61 -22.27 -10.85
CA ARG A 296 7.03 -20.94 -10.37
C ARG A 296 5.80 -20.04 -10.27
N LEU A 297 5.44 -19.63 -9.05
CA LEU A 297 4.39 -18.64 -8.82
C LEU A 297 5.00 -17.24 -8.83
N ALA A 298 4.31 -16.29 -9.43
CA ALA A 298 4.71 -14.89 -9.37
C ALA A 298 4.57 -14.39 -7.92
N GLN A 299 5.60 -13.70 -7.43
CA GLN A 299 5.53 -13.09 -6.11
C GLN A 299 4.57 -11.89 -6.14
N ARG A 300 3.95 -11.60 -5.00
CA ARG A 300 3.08 -10.43 -4.83
C ARG A 300 3.91 -9.25 -4.36
N VAL A 301 4.04 -8.23 -5.20
CA VAL A 301 4.75 -6.99 -4.91
C VAL A 301 3.76 -5.95 -4.40
N PRO A 302 3.91 -5.46 -3.16
CA PRO A 302 3.07 -4.39 -2.64
C PRO A 302 3.39 -3.06 -3.33
N VAL A 303 2.36 -2.43 -3.89
CA VAL A 303 2.42 -1.10 -4.48
C VAL A 303 1.56 -0.17 -3.63
N ARG A 304 2.16 0.91 -3.13
CA ARG A 304 1.47 1.91 -2.31
C ARG A 304 0.79 2.92 -3.22
N ILE A 305 -0.50 3.14 -2.97
CA ILE A 305 -1.33 4.07 -3.73
C ILE A 305 -1.90 5.10 -2.77
N ARG A 306 -1.56 6.37 -3.03
CA ARG A 306 -2.10 7.52 -2.31
C ARG A 306 -3.51 7.80 -2.80
N ILE A 307 -4.44 8.01 -1.86
CA ILE A 307 -5.82 8.37 -2.18
C ILE A 307 -5.89 9.88 -2.43
N ASP A 308 -6.49 10.31 -3.54
CA ASP A 308 -6.61 11.73 -3.88
C ASP A 308 -7.83 12.40 -3.24
N HIS A 309 -8.96 11.70 -3.27
CA HIS A 309 -10.21 12.19 -2.75
C HIS A 309 -11.04 11.03 -2.20
N VAL A 310 -11.55 11.20 -0.99
CA VAL A 310 -12.47 10.27 -0.34
C VAL A 310 -13.88 10.87 -0.41
N PRO A 311 -14.83 10.21 -1.07
CA PRO A 311 -16.22 10.66 -1.08
C PRO A 311 -16.80 10.73 0.34
N PRO A 312 -17.66 11.70 0.68
CA PRO A 312 -18.21 11.87 2.02
C PRO A 312 -19.00 10.65 2.52
N GLU A 313 -19.59 9.85 1.62
CA GLU A 313 -20.30 8.62 1.97
C GLU A 313 -19.39 7.44 2.39
N VAL A 314 -18.07 7.53 2.15
CA VAL A 314 -17.13 6.44 2.41
C VAL A 314 -16.41 6.66 3.73
N THR A 315 -16.70 5.84 4.73
CA THR A 315 -15.86 5.75 5.94
C THR A 315 -14.75 4.73 5.71
N LEU A 316 -13.50 5.20 5.65
CA LEU A 316 -12.33 4.34 5.51
C LEU A 316 -12.00 3.64 6.82
N VAL A 317 -11.82 2.33 6.76
CA VAL A 317 -11.36 1.52 7.88
C VAL A 317 -10.12 0.75 7.43
N ALA A 318 -9.07 0.81 8.24
CA ALA A 318 -7.86 0.03 7.99
C ALA A 318 -8.19 -1.47 7.95
N GLY A 319 -7.70 -2.17 6.94
CA GLY A 319 -7.97 -3.58 6.69
C GLY A 319 -9.08 -3.86 5.66
N MET A 320 -9.84 -2.85 5.24
CA MET A 320 -10.81 -2.99 4.15
C MET A 320 -10.17 -3.55 2.88
N THR A 321 -10.89 -4.43 2.19
CA THR A 321 -10.49 -5.00 0.91
C THR A 321 -10.85 -4.06 -0.23
N ALA A 322 -9.92 -3.89 -1.16
CA ALA A 322 -10.08 -3.10 -2.36
C ALA A 322 -9.64 -3.90 -3.60
N THR A 323 -10.36 -3.75 -4.70
CA THR A 323 -9.83 -4.10 -6.02
C THR A 323 -9.14 -2.87 -6.58
N VAL A 324 -7.89 -3.03 -7.00
CA VAL A 324 -7.04 -1.95 -7.48
C VAL A 324 -6.74 -2.16 -8.95
N VAL A 325 -6.92 -1.12 -9.75
CA VAL A 325 -6.55 -1.07 -11.17
C VAL A 325 -5.62 0.12 -11.37
N VAL A 326 -4.45 -0.12 -11.95
CA VAL A 326 -3.46 0.93 -12.25
C VAL A 326 -3.53 1.29 -13.74
N GLY A 327 -3.31 2.57 -14.04
CA GLY A 327 -3.33 3.14 -15.38
C GLY A 327 -4.74 3.49 -15.87
N ASP A 328 -4.79 4.32 -16.91
CA ASP A 328 -6.03 4.82 -17.51
C ASP A 328 -6.79 3.77 -18.33
N GLY A 329 -6.63 2.46 -18.10
CA GLY A 329 -7.14 1.41 -19.00
C GLY A 329 -6.68 1.53 -20.48
N ARG A 330 -5.83 2.53 -20.79
CA ARG A 330 -5.35 2.94 -22.12
C ARG A 330 -3.91 2.51 -22.37
N GLU A 331 -3.14 2.26 -21.30
CA GLU A 331 -1.71 1.93 -21.38
C GLU A 331 -1.42 0.43 -21.47
N GLY A 332 -2.38 -0.44 -21.19
CA GLY A 332 -2.27 -1.89 -21.38
C GLY A 332 -2.46 -2.36 -22.83
N GLN A 333 -2.52 -1.46 -23.82
CA GLN A 333 -2.67 -1.86 -25.22
C GLN A 333 -1.32 -2.40 -25.76
N PRO A 334 -1.31 -3.58 -26.41
CA PRO A 334 -0.10 -4.09 -27.06
C PRO A 334 0.50 -3.04 -27.99
N ALA A 335 1.83 -2.91 -28.02
CA ALA A 335 2.52 -1.89 -28.81
C ALA A 335 2.11 -1.87 -30.30
N TRP A 336 1.76 -3.04 -30.86
CA TRP A 336 1.28 -3.16 -32.23
C TRP A 336 -0.16 -2.65 -32.43
N VAL A 337 -1.02 -2.67 -31.40
CA VAL A 337 -2.37 -2.07 -31.44
C VAL A 337 -2.28 -0.55 -31.40
N LYS A 338 -1.35 -0.01 -30.58
CA LYS A 338 -1.03 1.42 -30.55
C LYS A 338 -0.46 1.88 -31.89
N ALA A 339 0.51 1.15 -32.44
CA ALA A 339 1.10 1.42 -33.74
C ALA A 339 0.09 1.30 -34.91
N ALA A 340 -0.77 0.28 -34.90
CA ALA A 340 -1.82 0.13 -35.91
C ALA A 340 -2.85 1.25 -35.83
N ARG A 341 -3.21 1.69 -34.63
CA ARG A 341 -4.14 2.81 -34.41
C ARG A 341 -3.53 4.15 -34.82
N ASP A 342 -2.26 4.39 -34.49
CA ASP A 342 -1.55 5.62 -34.83
C ASP A 342 -1.28 5.70 -36.36
N TRP A 343 -1.07 4.54 -37.00
CA TRP A 343 -1.04 4.41 -38.47
C TRP A 343 -2.41 4.67 -39.11
N ILE A 344 -3.51 4.18 -38.52
CA ILE A 344 -4.88 4.41 -39.02
C ILE A 344 -5.36 5.85 -38.79
N LEU A 345 -4.98 6.48 -37.67
CA LEU A 345 -5.39 7.84 -37.31
C LEU A 345 -4.47 8.94 -37.89
N GLY A 346 -3.47 8.57 -38.70
CA GLY A 346 -2.79 9.48 -39.62
C GLY A 346 -2.08 10.65 -38.95
N ARG A 347 -1.24 10.41 -37.92
CA ARG A 347 -0.22 11.39 -37.52
C ARG A 347 1.13 10.97 -38.10
N PRO A 348 1.59 11.58 -39.22
CA PRO A 348 2.97 11.44 -39.62
C PRO A 348 3.86 12.23 -38.65
N ASP A 349 4.91 11.57 -38.15
CA ASP A 349 6.02 12.20 -37.44
C ASP A 349 6.52 13.40 -38.24
N ARG A 350 6.36 14.61 -37.69
CA ARG A 350 7.17 15.75 -38.13
C ARG A 350 8.56 15.56 -37.55
N THR A 351 9.45 15.03 -38.38
CA THR A 351 10.88 15.30 -38.26
C THR A 351 11.08 16.80 -38.49
N GLU A 352 11.15 17.58 -37.41
CA GLU A 352 11.66 18.95 -37.48
C GLU A 352 13.15 18.91 -37.80
N SER A 353 13.44 19.05 -39.10
CA SER A 353 14.69 19.62 -39.59
C SER A 353 14.67 21.13 -39.30
N GLY A 354 15.62 21.62 -38.50
CA GLY A 354 15.77 23.05 -38.27
C GLY A 354 16.82 23.42 -37.24
N ALA A 355 18.11 23.38 -37.62
CA ALA A 355 19.12 24.24 -37.00
C ALA A 355 20.28 24.50 -37.98
N ALA A 356 20.30 25.72 -38.53
CA ALA A 356 21.51 26.41 -38.99
C ALA A 356 21.74 27.58 -38.01
N PRO A 357 22.95 28.18 -37.91
CA PRO A 357 23.40 29.08 -38.98
C PRO A 357 24.92 29.06 -39.29
N LYS A 358 25.25 29.74 -40.40
CA LYS A 358 26.57 30.18 -40.85
C LYS A 358 27.14 31.32 -39.99
N ASN A 359 28.48 31.39 -40.02
CA ASN A 359 29.43 32.45 -39.65
C ASN A 359 29.64 32.77 -38.17
#